data_AF-A0A4Y8Y295-F1
#
_entry.id   AF-A0A4Y8Y295-F1
#
_cell.length_a   1.000
_cell.length_b   1.000
_cell.length_c   1.000
_cell.angle_alpha   90.00
_cell.angle_beta   90.00
_cell.angle_gamma   90.00
#
_symmetry.space_group_name_H-M   'P 1'
#
loop_
_entity.id
_entity.type
_entity.pdbx_description
1 polymer ?
#
loop_
_entity_poly.entity_id
_entity_poly.type
_entity_poly.pdbx_seq_one_letter_code
_entity_poly.pdbx_strand_id
1 'polypeptide(L)'
;MSTMRESADVPAWPVYALTVHDDGRVLASGPLIETSGHPTRAAAIEVVAGAAGRLGRSVRATASEPDGAVWPLIVSPDGEVSEVKTGRPRAAAPRKRAEKRRERRQEKDRGRRAAKSAAKEGSAAAPRPAAPRPAAPRPGAPEGGEAYAESLAQVTDHLDAGRTDEARALATQLDTQVAGVLGVSHPVALGVREVRARATAEAGDPVAGIQLYRDVAERWHYRGDAEQAEAVAGRAEKLWTGITDVERALSAGVAVVRMRNQIPGEGGAALASVLAHRERLLRTPVAEAAPEATPATAAPVADAGTAKGTEAVAGRGAAAGAEVPEPPAAVSSAPRSSRPRPRTAPSWERPAVNARKAG
;
A
#
# COMPACT_ATOMS: atom_id res chain seq x y z
N MET A 1 19.13 -6.43 22.21
CA MET A 1 19.14 -7.48 21.15
C MET A 1 18.55 -6.87 19.89
N SER A 2 19.40 -6.33 19.01
CA SER A 2 18.94 -5.73 17.75
C SER A 2 18.66 -6.85 16.76
N THR A 3 17.39 -7.03 16.44
CA THR A 3 16.95 -7.97 15.40
C THR A 3 17.38 -7.40 14.06
N MET A 4 18.41 -8.01 13.48
CA MET A 4 18.68 -7.94 12.04
C MET A 4 17.45 -8.55 11.35
N ARG A 5 16.39 -7.76 11.12
CA ARG A 5 15.26 -8.20 10.29
C ARG A 5 15.80 -8.30 8.87
N GLU A 6 15.94 -9.54 8.44
CA GLU A 6 16.41 -9.94 7.13
C GLU A 6 15.63 -9.20 6.04
N SER A 7 16.33 -8.72 5.01
CA SER A 7 15.81 -7.85 3.94
C SER A 7 14.56 -8.38 3.21
N ALA A 8 14.20 -9.64 3.41
CA ALA A 8 13.01 -10.30 2.86
C ALA A 8 11.69 -9.82 3.49
N ASP A 9 11.72 -9.33 4.74
CA ASP A 9 10.52 -8.94 5.50
C ASP A 9 10.06 -7.49 5.22
N VAL A 10 10.89 -6.70 4.51
CA VAL A 10 10.55 -5.34 4.10
C VAL A 10 9.76 -5.38 2.79
N PRO A 11 8.50 -4.92 2.78
CA PRO A 11 7.65 -4.93 1.59
C PRO A 11 8.33 -4.29 0.38
N ALA A 12 8.03 -4.79 -0.82
CA ALA A 12 8.59 -4.24 -2.06
C ALA A 12 8.25 -2.74 -2.28
N TRP A 13 7.24 -2.22 -1.58
CA TRP A 13 6.74 -0.85 -1.69
C TRP A 13 6.36 -0.29 -0.30
N PRO A 14 6.52 1.02 -0.02
CA PRO A 14 6.83 2.10 -0.97
C PRO A 14 8.32 2.13 -1.32
N VAL A 15 8.64 2.49 -2.56
CA VAL A 15 10.02 2.69 -3.00
C VAL A 15 10.30 4.19 -3.07
N TYR A 16 11.20 4.67 -2.23
CA TYR A 16 11.73 6.02 -2.31
C TYR A 16 12.88 6.07 -3.33
N ALA A 17 13.09 7.21 -3.98
CA ALA A 17 14.21 7.41 -4.90
C ALA A 17 15.16 8.47 -4.33
N LEU A 18 16.45 8.15 -4.30
CA LEU A 18 17.55 9.04 -3.93
C LEU A 18 18.45 9.20 -5.15
N THR A 19 18.39 10.35 -5.82
CA THR A 19 19.18 10.60 -7.03
C THR A 19 20.29 11.58 -6.73
N VAL A 20 21.54 11.11 -6.82
CA VAL A 20 22.73 11.96 -6.65
C VAL A 20 23.00 12.69 -7.96
N HIS A 21 23.20 13.99 -7.90
CA HIS A 21 23.59 14.82 -9.03
C HIS A 21 25.10 15.07 -9.04
N ASP A 22 25.63 15.50 -10.20
CA ASP A 22 27.06 15.80 -10.40
C ASP A 22 27.57 16.93 -9.47
N ASP A 23 26.68 17.78 -8.96
CA ASP A 23 26.98 18.84 -7.99
C ASP A 23 27.06 18.34 -6.54
N GLY A 24 26.90 17.03 -6.31
CA GLY A 24 26.91 16.39 -5.01
C GLY A 24 25.58 16.49 -4.24
N ARG A 25 24.57 17.18 -4.78
CA ARG A 25 23.23 17.23 -4.19
C ARG A 25 22.48 15.95 -4.43
N VAL A 26 21.54 15.65 -3.54
CA VAL A 26 20.72 14.45 -3.62
C VAL A 26 19.26 14.85 -3.68
N LEU A 27 18.56 14.48 -4.75
CA LEU A 27 17.11 14.57 -4.81
C LEU A 27 16.51 13.36 -4.09
N ALA A 28 15.78 13.60 -3.01
CA ALA A 28 14.92 12.59 -2.39
C ALA A 28 13.50 12.76 -2.91
N SER A 29 12.86 11.67 -3.27
CA SER A 29 11.44 11.65 -3.64
C SER A 29 10.80 10.34 -3.21
N GLY A 30 9.51 10.38 -2.91
CA GLY A 30 8.73 9.16 -2.75
C GLY A 30 7.35 9.39 -2.18
N PRO A 31 6.62 8.31 -1.86
CA PRO A 31 5.18 8.38 -1.56
C PRO A 31 4.78 9.25 -0.36
N LEU A 32 5.71 9.61 0.53
CA LEU A 32 5.48 10.48 1.69
C LEU A 32 6.39 11.72 1.71
N ILE A 33 7.15 11.96 0.64
CA ILE A 33 8.18 12.99 0.57
C ILE A 33 8.10 13.64 -0.80
N GLU A 34 7.78 14.93 -0.83
CA GLU A 34 7.89 15.73 -2.03
C GLU A 34 9.33 15.77 -2.55
N THR A 35 9.48 15.87 -3.87
CA THR A 35 10.79 15.90 -4.50
C THR A 35 11.58 17.11 -4.00
N SER A 36 12.60 16.85 -3.19
CA SER A 36 13.37 17.89 -2.50
C SER A 36 14.87 17.64 -2.63
N GLY A 37 15.62 18.73 -2.81
CA GLY A 37 17.06 18.70 -2.95
C GLY A 37 17.75 18.81 -1.59
N HIS A 38 18.67 17.89 -1.33
CA HIS A 38 19.44 17.83 -0.10
C HIS A 38 20.93 18.03 -0.37
N PRO A 39 21.66 18.69 0.55
CA PRO A 39 23.09 18.97 0.36
C PRO A 39 23.96 17.73 0.47
N THR A 40 23.49 16.66 1.11
CA THR A 40 24.26 15.43 1.34
C THR A 40 23.38 14.19 1.22
N ARG A 41 24.01 13.03 0.97
CA ARG A 41 23.35 11.71 1.03
C ARG A 41 22.71 11.48 2.40
N ALA A 42 23.42 11.80 3.49
CA ALA A 42 22.93 11.66 4.86
C ALA A 42 21.63 12.45 5.10
N ALA A 43 21.58 13.72 4.68
CA ALA A 43 20.37 14.54 4.82
C ALA A 43 19.19 13.96 4.04
N ALA A 44 19.43 13.42 2.84
CA ALA A 44 18.38 12.76 2.06
C ALA A 44 17.89 11.45 2.71
N ILE A 45 18.79 10.68 3.34
CA ILE A 45 18.44 9.48 4.11
C ILE A 45 17.57 9.84 5.31
N GLU A 46 17.90 10.90 6.06
CA GLU A 46 17.13 11.32 7.24
C GLU A 46 15.68 11.63 6.87
N VAL A 47 15.44 12.25 5.71
CA VAL A 47 14.07 12.50 5.25
C VAL A 47 13.34 11.19 4.96
N VAL A 48 14.00 10.23 4.28
CA VAL A 48 13.44 8.88 4.03
C VAL A 48 13.22 8.09 5.32
N ALA A 49 14.13 8.20 6.30
CA ALA A 49 14.01 7.59 7.62
C ALA A 49 12.83 8.19 8.41
N GLY A 50 12.63 9.51 8.33
CA GLY A 50 11.44 10.16 8.88
C GLY A 50 10.14 9.62 8.27
N ALA A 51 10.11 9.35 6.96
CA ALA A 51 8.98 8.70 6.32
C ALA A 51 8.81 7.23 6.75
N ALA A 52 9.90 6.49 6.97
CA ALA A 52 9.87 5.14 7.54
C ALA A 52 9.31 5.15 8.97
N GLY A 53 9.67 6.16 9.78
CA GLY A 53 9.11 6.40 11.11
C GLY A 53 7.60 6.61 11.09
N ARG A 54 7.09 7.44 10.16
CA ARG A 54 5.64 7.64 9.97
C ARG A 54 4.91 6.35 9.58
N LEU A 55 5.58 5.46 8.86
CA LEU A 55 5.05 4.14 8.49
C LEU A 55 5.20 3.08 9.60
N GLY A 56 5.97 3.38 10.66
CA GLY A 56 6.27 2.45 11.75
C GLY A 56 7.09 1.22 11.33
N ARG A 57 7.77 1.29 10.17
CA ARG A 57 8.56 0.17 9.62
C ARG A 57 9.62 0.67 8.64
N SER A 58 10.63 -0.16 8.39
CA SER A 58 11.61 0.11 7.34
C SER A 58 10.98 0.17 5.95
N VAL A 59 11.54 0.98 5.07
CA VAL A 59 11.08 1.23 3.70
C VAL A 59 12.15 0.87 2.69
N ARG A 60 11.75 0.57 1.46
CA ARG A 60 12.72 0.40 0.37
C ARG A 60 13.04 1.75 -0.25
N ALA A 61 14.29 1.93 -0.62
CA ALA A 61 14.73 3.07 -1.42
C ALA A 61 15.60 2.59 -2.57
N THR A 62 15.69 3.38 -3.62
CA THR A 62 16.57 3.17 -4.77
C THR A 62 17.50 4.37 -4.84
N ALA A 63 18.78 4.16 -4.58
CA ALA A 63 19.80 5.19 -4.80
C ALA A 63 20.31 5.08 -6.23
N SER A 64 20.43 6.22 -6.92
CA SER A 64 21.01 6.30 -8.26
C SER A 64 22.12 7.34 -8.30
N GLU A 65 23.24 7.01 -8.94
CA GLU A 65 24.36 7.93 -9.18
C GLU A 65 24.36 8.44 -10.64
N PRO A 66 25.05 9.56 -10.92
CA PRO A 66 25.10 10.13 -12.25
C PRO A 66 25.82 9.22 -13.27
N ASP A 67 26.65 8.29 -12.80
CA ASP A 67 27.28 7.24 -13.62
C ASP A 67 26.30 6.14 -14.08
N GLY A 68 25.05 6.18 -13.59
CA GLY A 68 23.99 5.22 -13.87
C GLY A 68 23.99 3.98 -12.98
N ALA A 69 24.83 3.95 -11.94
CA ALA A 69 24.77 2.91 -10.92
C ALA A 69 23.51 3.09 -10.07
N VAL A 70 22.86 1.97 -9.75
CA VAL A 70 21.61 1.93 -8.99
C VAL A 70 21.73 0.91 -7.87
N TRP A 71 21.48 1.34 -6.63
CA TRP A 71 21.54 0.53 -5.43
C TRP A 71 20.15 0.39 -4.79
N PRO A 72 19.64 -0.83 -4.63
CA PRO A 72 18.44 -1.06 -3.83
C PRO A 72 18.81 -1.03 -2.34
N LEU A 73 18.15 -0.16 -1.60
CA LEU A 73 18.38 0.11 -0.18
C LEU A 73 17.13 -0.22 0.63
N ILE A 74 17.35 -0.49 1.92
CA ILE A 74 16.35 -0.52 2.97
C ILE A 74 16.74 0.56 3.96
N VAL A 75 15.86 1.52 4.20
CA VAL A 75 16.05 2.60 5.18
C VAL A 75 15.11 2.33 6.36
N SER A 76 15.67 2.27 7.56
CA SER A 76 14.90 2.05 8.79
C SER A 76 14.42 3.37 9.42
N PRO A 77 13.45 3.31 10.35
CA PRO A 77 13.01 4.48 11.11
C PRO A 77 14.12 5.18 11.92
N ASP A 78 15.14 4.43 12.36
CA ASP A 78 16.29 4.93 13.11
C ASP A 78 17.43 5.48 12.20
N GLY A 79 17.20 5.53 10.89
CA GLY A 79 18.18 6.07 9.93
C GLY A 79 19.23 5.06 9.47
N GLU A 80 19.12 3.79 9.84
CA GLU A 80 19.99 2.73 9.33
C GLU A 80 19.69 2.44 7.87
N VAL A 81 20.75 2.28 7.08
CA VAL A 81 20.65 1.91 5.68
C VAL A 81 21.33 0.58 5.43
N SER A 82 20.57 -0.36 4.89
CA SER A 82 21.06 -1.68 4.48
C SER A 82 20.87 -1.88 2.98
N GLU A 83 21.89 -2.35 2.28
CA GLU A 83 21.77 -2.72 0.87
C GLU A 83 21.02 -4.06 0.74
N VAL A 84 20.04 -4.11 -0.17
CA VAL A 84 19.37 -5.36 -0.51
C VAL A 84 20.35 -6.19 -1.33
N LYS A 85 20.83 -7.33 -0.78
CA LYS A 85 21.63 -8.33 -1.50
C LYS A 85 20.79 -8.99 -2.61
N THR A 86 20.59 -8.28 -3.71
CA THR A 86 20.26 -8.88 -4.99
C THR A 86 21.57 -9.20 -5.69
N GLY A 87 21.73 -10.43 -6.17
CA GLY A 87 22.98 -10.87 -6.78
C GLY A 87 23.45 -9.92 -7.89
N ARG A 88 24.64 -9.34 -7.68
CA ARG A 88 25.43 -8.48 -8.59
C ARG A 88 24.73 -7.18 -9.03
N PRO A 89 25.38 -6.00 -8.88
CA PRO A 89 24.81 -4.73 -9.35
C PRO A 89 24.48 -4.82 -10.84
N ARG A 90 23.21 -4.61 -11.19
CA ARG A 90 22.75 -4.59 -12.57
C ARG A 90 23.13 -3.24 -13.17
N ALA A 91 24.40 -3.15 -13.58
CA ALA A 91 24.90 -1.99 -14.34
C ALA A 91 23.97 -1.74 -15.54
N ALA A 92 23.35 -0.56 -15.57
CA ALA A 92 22.75 -0.06 -16.79
C ALA A 92 23.86 -0.03 -17.85
N ALA A 93 23.64 -0.72 -18.98
CA ALA A 93 24.67 -0.87 -20.01
C ALA A 93 25.14 0.53 -20.48
N PRO A 94 26.47 0.76 -20.63
CA PRO A 94 26.98 2.07 -21.01
C PRO A 94 26.42 2.48 -22.37
N ARG A 95 25.89 3.71 -22.43
CA ARG A 95 25.18 4.31 -23.58
C ARG A 95 25.93 4.14 -24.92
N LYS A 96 27.27 4.13 -24.89
CA LYS A 96 28.12 3.90 -26.08
C LYS A 96 27.96 2.52 -26.75
N ARG A 97 27.56 1.48 -26.00
CA ARG A 97 27.35 0.12 -26.56
C ARG A 97 25.93 -0.07 -27.13
N ALA A 98 24.96 0.71 -26.65
CA ALA A 98 23.59 0.72 -27.17
C ALA A 98 23.50 1.46 -28.52
N GLU A 99 24.30 2.51 -28.70
CA GLU A 99 24.40 3.27 -29.95
C GLU A 99 25.05 2.44 -31.08
N LYS A 100 26.20 1.80 -30.80
CA LYS A 100 26.87 0.88 -31.75
C LYS A 100 26.03 -0.34 -32.12
N ARG A 101 25.14 -0.79 -31.21
CA ARG A 101 24.22 -1.90 -31.45
C ARG A 101 22.95 -1.47 -32.20
N ARG A 102 22.56 -0.19 -32.10
CA ARG A 102 21.53 0.44 -32.94
C ARG A 102 22.04 0.68 -34.36
N GLU A 103 23.27 1.16 -34.54
CA GLU A 103 23.91 1.29 -35.86
C GLU A 103 24.01 -0.05 -36.58
N ARG A 104 24.54 -1.10 -35.92
CA ARG A 104 24.60 -2.45 -36.50
C ARG A 104 23.23 -3.06 -36.81
N ARG A 105 22.16 -2.66 -36.11
CA ARG A 105 20.78 -3.09 -36.42
C ARG A 105 20.20 -2.31 -37.60
N GLN A 106 20.47 -1.02 -37.71
CA GLN A 106 20.03 -0.19 -38.83
C GLN A 106 20.75 -0.55 -40.13
N GLU A 107 22.03 -0.90 -40.07
CA GLU A 107 22.79 -1.41 -41.22
C GLU A 107 22.27 -2.78 -41.69
N LYS A 108 21.91 -3.66 -40.75
CA LYS A 108 21.32 -4.97 -41.04
C LYS A 108 19.89 -4.89 -41.61
N ASP A 109 19.10 -3.90 -41.18
CA ASP A 109 17.75 -3.63 -41.74
C ASP A 109 17.81 -2.95 -43.12
N ARG A 110 18.84 -2.13 -43.41
CA ARG A 110 19.09 -1.59 -44.75
C ARG A 110 19.47 -2.69 -45.75
N GLY A 111 20.32 -3.65 -45.36
CA GLY A 111 20.64 -4.83 -46.18
C GLY A 111 19.44 -5.75 -46.42
N ARG A 112 18.55 -5.91 -45.42
CA ARG A 112 17.31 -6.70 -45.57
C ARG A 112 16.23 -6.03 -46.42
N ARG A 113 16.19 -4.69 -46.46
CA ARG A 113 15.27 -3.94 -47.35
C ARG A 113 15.74 -3.94 -48.81
N ALA A 114 17.06 -3.90 -49.06
CA ALA A 114 17.61 -4.06 -50.41
C ALA A 114 17.39 -5.48 -50.98
N ALA A 115 17.48 -6.53 -50.15
CA ALA A 115 17.21 -7.89 -50.57
C ALA A 115 15.71 -8.22 -50.76
N LYS A 116 14.79 -7.38 -50.27
CA LYS A 116 13.33 -7.57 -50.38
C LYS A 116 12.68 -6.87 -51.58
N SER A 117 13.39 -6.00 -52.30
CA SER A 117 12.88 -5.39 -53.54
C SER A 117 13.23 -6.17 -54.81
N ALA A 118 14.04 -7.23 -54.72
CA ALA A 118 14.46 -8.05 -55.87
C ALA A 118 13.77 -9.44 -55.94
N ALA A 119 12.81 -9.74 -55.05
CA ALA A 119 12.15 -11.05 -54.96
C ALA A 119 10.62 -10.98 -54.99
N LYS A 120 10.07 -10.07 -55.81
CA LYS A 120 8.64 -10.08 -56.16
C LYS A 120 8.47 -10.20 -57.67
N GLU A 121 8.90 -11.35 -58.20
CA GLU A 121 8.46 -11.90 -59.47
C GLU A 121 8.75 -13.41 -59.43
N GLY A 122 7.71 -14.24 -59.64
CA GLY A 122 7.87 -15.68 -59.91
C GLY A 122 7.40 -16.69 -58.84
N SER A 123 6.14 -17.11 -58.97
CA SER A 123 5.68 -18.51 -59.08
C SER A 123 5.67 -19.52 -57.89
N ALA A 124 4.44 -20.00 -57.63
CA ALA A 124 3.94 -21.38 -57.47
C ALA A 124 4.43 -22.38 -56.38
N ALA A 125 3.48 -22.69 -55.46
CA ALA A 125 2.99 -24.01 -54.97
C ALA A 125 3.92 -25.17 -54.54
N ALA A 126 3.86 -25.55 -53.25
CA ALA A 126 3.55 -26.90 -52.68
C ALA A 126 3.86 -26.96 -51.14
N PRO A 127 3.25 -27.87 -50.34
CA PRO A 127 2.91 -27.62 -48.93
C PRO A 127 3.96 -28.07 -47.90
N ARG A 128 3.96 -27.42 -46.73
CA ARG A 128 4.70 -27.79 -45.51
C ARG A 128 3.72 -28.18 -44.39
N PRO A 129 4.09 -29.11 -43.49
CA PRO A 129 3.19 -29.66 -42.48
C PRO A 129 2.86 -28.63 -41.38
N ALA A 130 1.65 -28.72 -40.85
CA ALA A 130 1.04 -27.76 -39.95
C ALA A 130 1.75 -27.68 -38.58
N ALA A 131 2.19 -26.47 -38.22
CA ALA A 131 2.36 -26.07 -36.84
C ALA A 131 0.97 -25.83 -36.21
N PRO A 132 0.76 -26.08 -34.90
CA PRO A 132 -0.53 -25.85 -34.25
C PRO A 132 -0.90 -24.37 -34.39
N ARG A 133 -2.05 -24.11 -35.03
CA ARG A 133 -2.61 -22.77 -35.18
C ARG A 133 -2.89 -22.18 -33.80
N PRO A 134 -2.60 -20.88 -33.57
CA PRO A 134 -3.26 -20.17 -32.47
C PRO A 134 -4.76 -20.26 -32.70
N ALA A 135 -5.52 -20.59 -31.65
CA ALA A 135 -6.97 -20.70 -31.70
C ALA A 135 -7.55 -19.48 -32.41
N ALA A 136 -8.38 -19.72 -33.41
CA ALA A 136 -9.12 -18.66 -34.10
C ALA A 136 -9.94 -17.84 -33.09
N PRO A 137 -10.17 -16.54 -33.36
CA PRO A 137 -11.11 -15.76 -32.55
C PRO A 137 -12.46 -16.48 -32.57
N ARG A 138 -13.04 -16.71 -31.39
CA ARG A 138 -14.40 -17.26 -31.30
C ARG A 138 -15.36 -16.24 -31.94
N PRO A 139 -16.20 -16.62 -32.92
CA PRO A 139 -17.22 -15.73 -33.44
C PRO A 139 -18.25 -15.50 -32.33
N GLY A 140 -18.50 -14.24 -31.99
CA GLY A 140 -19.53 -13.84 -31.00
C GLY A 140 -19.02 -13.29 -29.67
N ALA A 141 -17.72 -12.97 -29.52
CA ALA A 141 -17.31 -12.12 -28.40
C ALA A 141 -17.93 -10.72 -28.62
N PRO A 142 -18.76 -10.20 -27.71
CA PRO A 142 -19.28 -8.86 -27.85
C PRO A 142 -18.11 -7.87 -27.94
N GLU A 143 -18.03 -7.16 -29.05
CA GLU A 143 -17.08 -6.08 -29.21
C GLU A 143 -17.49 -4.94 -28.27
N GLY A 144 -16.64 -4.65 -27.29
CA GLY A 144 -16.74 -3.42 -26.50
C GLY A 144 -17.58 -3.50 -25.22
N GLY A 145 -17.39 -2.48 -24.37
CA GLY A 145 -18.10 -2.33 -23.09
C GLY A 145 -19.59 -2.06 -23.23
N GLU A 146 -20.06 -1.73 -24.43
CA GLU A 146 -21.47 -1.44 -24.73
C GLU A 146 -22.39 -2.63 -24.46
N ALA A 147 -21.91 -3.85 -24.71
CA ALA A 147 -22.68 -5.07 -24.44
C ALA A 147 -23.02 -5.29 -22.96
N TYR A 148 -22.35 -4.58 -22.05
CA TYR A 148 -22.59 -4.66 -20.61
C TYR A 148 -23.19 -3.37 -20.04
N ALA A 149 -23.41 -2.35 -20.88
CA ALA A 149 -23.91 -1.05 -20.44
C ALA A 149 -25.34 -1.15 -19.90
N GLU A 150 -26.21 -1.93 -20.54
CA GLU A 150 -27.57 -2.16 -20.08
C GLU A 150 -27.59 -2.87 -18.72
N SER A 151 -26.77 -3.92 -18.55
CA SER A 151 -26.66 -4.62 -17.26
C SER A 151 -26.08 -3.73 -16.15
N LEU A 152 -25.14 -2.83 -16.47
CA LEU A 152 -24.62 -1.84 -15.51
C LEU A 152 -25.66 -0.79 -15.12
N ALA A 153 -26.49 -0.36 -16.07
CA ALA A 153 -27.62 0.52 -15.79
C ALA A 153 -28.60 -0.16 -14.83
N GLN A 154 -28.97 -1.42 -15.10
CA GLN A 154 -29.83 -2.21 -14.20
C GLN A 154 -29.25 -2.32 -12.79
N VAL A 155 -27.95 -2.59 -12.62
CA VAL A 155 -27.31 -2.59 -11.29
C VAL A 155 -27.48 -1.24 -10.60
N THR A 156 -27.32 -0.14 -11.33
CA THR A 156 -27.47 1.21 -10.78
C THR A 156 -28.92 1.49 -10.39
N ASP A 157 -29.90 1.09 -11.21
CA ASP A 157 -31.33 1.21 -10.89
C ASP A 157 -31.71 0.41 -9.63
N HIS A 158 -31.08 -0.75 -9.41
CA HIS A 158 -31.25 -1.50 -8.17
C HIS A 158 -30.68 -0.75 -6.97
N LEU A 159 -29.49 -0.14 -7.08
CA LEU A 159 -28.90 0.65 -6.00
C LEU A 159 -29.71 1.89 -5.67
N ASP A 160 -30.15 2.63 -6.70
CA ASP A 160 -30.96 3.85 -6.54
C ASP A 160 -32.32 3.54 -5.89
N ALA A 161 -32.84 2.34 -6.12
CA ALA A 161 -34.07 1.86 -5.47
C ALA A 161 -33.84 1.19 -4.11
N GLY A 162 -32.63 1.17 -3.58
CA GLY A 162 -32.28 0.53 -2.30
C GLY A 162 -32.33 -1.01 -2.31
N ARG A 163 -32.45 -1.63 -3.49
CA ARG A 163 -32.43 -3.09 -3.71
C ARG A 163 -30.99 -3.60 -3.74
N THR A 164 -30.30 -3.45 -2.62
CA THR A 164 -28.84 -3.63 -2.52
C THR A 164 -28.40 -5.08 -2.68
N ASP A 165 -29.21 -6.05 -2.24
CA ASP A 165 -28.93 -7.47 -2.46
C ASP A 165 -29.07 -7.88 -3.93
N GLU A 166 -30.11 -7.41 -4.63
CA GLU A 166 -30.27 -7.65 -6.06
C GLU A 166 -29.15 -6.98 -6.86
N ALA A 167 -28.79 -5.74 -6.52
CA ALA A 167 -27.66 -5.04 -7.12
C ALA A 167 -26.35 -5.81 -6.95
N ARG A 168 -26.07 -6.30 -5.73
CA ARG A 168 -24.86 -7.06 -5.42
C ARG A 168 -24.81 -8.38 -6.17
N ALA A 169 -25.93 -9.10 -6.27
CA ALA A 169 -26.03 -10.35 -7.01
C ALA A 169 -25.75 -10.12 -8.51
N LEU A 170 -26.43 -9.15 -9.13
CA LEU A 170 -26.27 -8.83 -10.55
C LEU A 170 -24.84 -8.34 -10.86
N ALA A 171 -24.28 -7.46 -10.04
CA ALA A 171 -22.91 -6.97 -10.21
C ALA A 171 -21.86 -8.09 -10.07
N THR A 172 -22.09 -9.07 -9.20
CA THR A 172 -21.19 -10.23 -9.02
C THR A 172 -21.21 -11.15 -10.24
N GLN A 173 -22.40 -11.43 -10.78
CA GLN A 173 -22.54 -12.19 -12.02
C GLN A 173 -21.85 -11.47 -13.18
N LEU A 174 -22.07 -10.16 -13.30
CA LEU A 174 -21.49 -9.35 -14.36
C LEU A 174 -19.96 -9.30 -14.29
N ASP A 175 -19.37 -9.07 -13.10
CA ASP A 175 -17.91 -9.08 -12.91
C ASP A 175 -17.32 -10.43 -13.34
N THR A 176 -17.96 -11.53 -12.96
CA THR A 176 -17.51 -12.89 -13.34
C THR A 176 -17.55 -13.09 -14.85
N GLN A 177 -18.65 -12.70 -15.50
CA GLN A 177 -18.83 -12.85 -16.94
C GLN A 177 -17.84 -11.98 -17.73
N VAL A 178 -17.75 -10.70 -17.39
CA VAL A 178 -16.89 -9.73 -18.09
C VAL A 178 -15.42 -10.07 -17.90
N ALA A 179 -15.01 -10.44 -16.69
CA ALA A 179 -13.64 -10.87 -16.42
C ALA A 179 -13.29 -12.18 -17.16
N GLY A 180 -14.25 -13.10 -17.33
CA GLY A 180 -14.06 -14.34 -18.08
C GLY A 180 -13.91 -14.12 -19.59
N VAL A 181 -14.57 -13.10 -20.15
CA VAL A 181 -14.53 -12.79 -21.59
C VAL A 181 -13.36 -11.86 -21.94
N LEU A 182 -13.18 -10.76 -21.19
CA LEU A 182 -12.24 -9.69 -21.51
C LEU A 182 -10.94 -9.74 -20.68
N GLY A 183 -10.95 -10.49 -19.57
CA GLY A 183 -9.84 -10.59 -18.62
C GLY A 183 -10.00 -9.67 -17.40
N VAL A 184 -9.49 -10.14 -16.25
CA VAL A 184 -9.64 -9.50 -14.93
C VAL A 184 -9.06 -8.09 -14.78
N SER A 185 -8.21 -7.66 -15.71
CA SER A 185 -7.58 -6.33 -15.71
C SER A 185 -8.00 -5.48 -16.91
N HIS A 186 -9.00 -5.91 -17.68
CA HIS A 186 -9.55 -5.12 -18.78
C HIS A 186 -10.31 -3.89 -18.25
N PRO A 187 -10.22 -2.70 -18.88
CA PRO A 187 -10.88 -1.47 -18.41
C PRO A 187 -12.38 -1.66 -18.08
N VAL A 188 -13.12 -2.34 -18.95
CA VAL A 188 -14.55 -2.62 -18.73
C VAL A 188 -14.76 -3.54 -17.52
N ALA A 189 -13.91 -4.57 -17.33
CA ALA A 189 -14.00 -5.46 -16.18
C ALA A 189 -13.70 -4.72 -14.86
N LEU A 190 -12.75 -3.77 -14.90
CA LEU A 190 -12.43 -2.92 -13.76
C LEU A 190 -13.60 -1.98 -13.39
N GLY A 191 -14.25 -1.37 -14.39
CA GLY A 191 -15.46 -0.55 -14.17
C GLY A 191 -16.61 -1.36 -13.56
N VAL A 192 -16.84 -2.59 -14.04
CA VAL A 192 -17.85 -3.50 -13.47
C VAL A 192 -17.51 -3.90 -12.04
N ARG A 193 -16.25 -4.24 -11.76
CA ARG A 193 -15.80 -4.58 -10.40
C ARG A 193 -15.92 -3.40 -9.45
N GLU A 194 -15.74 -2.18 -9.93
CA GLU A 194 -15.97 -0.97 -9.15
C GLU A 194 -17.45 -0.84 -8.74
N VAL A 195 -18.38 -1.07 -9.67
CA VAL A 195 -19.82 -1.07 -9.38
C VAL A 195 -20.17 -2.19 -8.38
N ARG A 196 -19.56 -3.37 -8.52
CA ARG A 196 -19.69 -4.45 -7.53
C ARG A 196 -19.17 -4.04 -6.15
N ALA A 197 -18.07 -3.30 -6.07
CA ALA A 197 -17.52 -2.79 -4.81
C ALA A 197 -18.54 -1.88 -4.10
N ARG A 198 -19.16 -0.95 -4.85
CA ARG A 198 -20.25 -0.10 -4.35
C ARG A 198 -21.43 -0.91 -3.85
N ALA A 199 -21.96 -1.82 -4.68
CA ALA A 199 -23.12 -2.63 -4.32
C ALA A 199 -22.87 -3.51 -3.10
N THR A 200 -21.64 -4.03 -2.95
CA THR A 200 -21.24 -4.82 -1.77
C THR A 200 -21.24 -3.99 -0.50
N ALA A 201 -20.73 -2.76 -0.57
CA ALA A 201 -20.72 -1.83 0.56
C ALA A 201 -22.13 -1.39 0.96
N GLU A 202 -22.98 -1.06 0.00
CA GLU A 202 -24.37 -0.63 0.24
C GLU A 202 -25.26 -1.79 0.74
N ALA A 203 -24.92 -3.04 0.41
CA ALA A 203 -25.55 -4.23 1.00
C ALA A 203 -25.10 -4.52 2.45
N GLY A 204 -24.31 -3.63 3.07
CA GLY A 204 -23.90 -3.74 4.47
C GLY A 204 -22.54 -4.42 4.70
N ASP A 205 -21.77 -4.69 3.66
CA ASP A 205 -20.39 -5.19 3.77
C ASP A 205 -19.36 -4.18 3.24
N PRO A 206 -19.11 -3.08 3.99
CA PRO A 206 -18.16 -2.06 3.59
C PRO A 206 -16.72 -2.59 3.54
N VAL A 207 -16.39 -3.62 4.34
CA VAL A 207 -15.04 -4.20 4.37
C VAL A 207 -14.75 -4.92 3.06
N ALA A 208 -15.67 -5.77 2.58
CA ALA A 208 -15.51 -6.42 1.27
C ALA A 208 -15.54 -5.40 0.12
N GLY A 209 -16.37 -4.37 0.20
CA GLY A 209 -16.38 -3.25 -0.75
C GLY A 209 -15.01 -2.56 -0.86
N ILE A 210 -14.37 -2.25 0.28
CA ILE A 210 -13.03 -1.64 0.32
C ILE A 210 -11.98 -2.56 -0.31
N GLN A 211 -12.03 -3.87 -0.08
CA GLN A 211 -11.09 -4.82 -0.69
C GLN A 211 -11.22 -4.84 -2.22
N LEU A 212 -12.45 -4.75 -2.74
CA LEU A 212 -12.70 -4.68 -4.18
C LEU A 212 -12.20 -3.36 -4.78
N TYR A 213 -12.50 -2.22 -4.15
CA TYR A 213 -11.96 -0.94 -4.61
C TYR A 213 -10.42 -0.94 -4.61
N ARG A 214 -9.80 -1.51 -3.58
CA ARG A 214 -8.35 -1.66 -3.53
C ARG A 214 -7.80 -2.48 -4.69
N ASP A 215 -8.39 -3.64 -4.99
CA ASP A 215 -7.98 -4.47 -6.14
C ASP A 215 -8.08 -3.69 -7.46
N VAL A 216 -9.17 -2.93 -7.66
CA VAL A 216 -9.37 -2.10 -8.85
C VAL A 216 -8.33 -0.98 -8.94
N ALA A 217 -8.09 -0.24 -7.85
CA ALA A 217 -7.12 0.84 -7.80
C ALA A 217 -5.69 0.34 -8.08
N GLU A 218 -5.28 -0.77 -7.44
CA GLU A 218 -3.98 -1.40 -7.66
C GLU A 218 -3.83 -1.84 -9.13
N ARG A 219 -4.88 -2.40 -9.75
CA ARG A 219 -4.84 -2.80 -11.18
C ARG A 219 -4.72 -1.62 -12.12
N TRP A 220 -5.42 -0.51 -11.87
CA TRP A 220 -5.25 0.73 -12.65
C TRP A 220 -3.83 1.27 -12.52
N HIS A 221 -3.29 1.27 -11.30
CA HIS A 221 -1.92 1.68 -11.04
C HIS A 221 -0.90 0.84 -11.82
N TYR A 222 -1.02 -0.50 -11.81
CA TYR A 222 -0.13 -1.38 -12.58
C TYR A 222 -0.24 -1.21 -14.10
N ARG A 223 -1.37 -0.70 -14.59
CA ARG A 223 -1.54 -0.35 -16.01
C ARG A 223 -0.95 1.00 -16.38
N GLY A 224 -0.54 1.80 -15.39
CA GLY A 224 -0.03 3.17 -15.58
C GLY A 224 -1.12 4.23 -15.70
N ASP A 225 -2.37 3.91 -15.36
CA ASP A 225 -3.47 4.88 -15.34
C ASP A 225 -3.59 5.49 -13.94
N ALA A 226 -2.81 6.54 -13.70
CA ALA A 226 -2.71 7.17 -12.38
C ALA A 226 -4.02 7.89 -11.98
N GLU A 227 -4.74 8.45 -12.95
CA GLU A 227 -6.00 9.16 -12.72
C GLU A 227 -7.08 8.19 -12.22
N GLN A 228 -7.27 7.06 -12.93
CA GLN A 228 -8.24 6.06 -12.50
C GLN A 228 -7.84 5.37 -11.20
N ALA A 229 -6.54 5.12 -11.01
CA ALA A 229 -6.03 4.56 -9.77
C ALA A 229 -6.35 5.47 -8.56
N GLU A 230 -6.11 6.78 -8.70
CA GLU A 230 -6.38 7.76 -7.65
C GLU A 230 -7.89 7.91 -7.38
N ALA A 231 -8.71 8.00 -8.43
CA ALA A 231 -10.16 8.12 -8.29
C ALA A 231 -10.76 6.95 -7.50
N VAL A 232 -10.37 5.72 -7.83
CA VAL A 232 -10.85 4.51 -7.14
C VAL A 232 -10.29 4.41 -5.72
N ALA A 233 -9.02 4.79 -5.51
CA ALA A 233 -8.44 4.85 -4.17
C ALA A 233 -9.18 5.85 -3.27
N GLY A 234 -9.59 7.00 -3.81
CA GLY A 234 -10.42 7.99 -3.11
C GLY A 234 -11.79 7.43 -2.68
N ARG A 235 -12.43 6.59 -3.51
CA ARG A 235 -13.70 5.92 -3.14
C ARG A 235 -13.52 4.94 -1.98
N ALA A 236 -12.44 4.15 -1.98
CA ALA A 236 -12.11 3.26 -0.87
C ALA A 236 -11.87 4.03 0.43
N GLU A 237 -11.13 5.15 0.37
CA GLU A 237 -10.89 6.02 1.52
C GLU A 237 -12.19 6.62 2.06
N LYS A 238 -13.03 7.18 1.19
CA LYS A 238 -14.33 7.75 1.58
C LYS A 238 -15.19 6.71 2.29
N LEU A 239 -15.28 5.49 1.73
CA LEU A 239 -16.02 4.40 2.34
C LEU A 239 -15.45 4.02 3.72
N TRP A 240 -14.13 3.92 3.84
CA TRP A 240 -13.46 3.59 5.10
C TRP A 240 -13.69 4.63 6.19
N THR A 241 -13.58 5.93 5.86
CA THR A 241 -13.83 7.02 6.83
C THR A 241 -15.28 7.10 7.29
N GLY A 242 -16.20 6.47 6.57
CA GLY A 242 -17.61 6.35 6.95
C GLY A 242 -17.92 5.18 7.89
N ILE A 243 -16.97 4.29 8.17
CA ILE A 243 -17.19 3.16 9.10
C ILE A 243 -17.17 3.70 10.54
N THR A 244 -18.30 3.61 11.22
CA THR A 244 -18.47 4.07 12.61
C THR A 244 -17.95 3.08 13.64
N ASP A 245 -18.06 1.79 13.35
CA ASP A 245 -17.54 0.71 14.21
C ASP A 245 -16.01 0.68 14.17
N VAL A 246 -15.37 1.02 15.29
CA VAL A 246 -13.91 1.24 15.37
C VAL A 246 -13.13 -0.03 15.00
N GLU A 247 -13.58 -1.21 15.44
CA GLU A 247 -12.90 -2.47 15.15
C GLU A 247 -12.95 -2.80 13.65
N ARG A 248 -14.14 -2.69 13.02
CA ARG A 248 -14.26 -2.82 11.56
C ARG A 248 -13.44 -1.78 10.81
N ALA A 249 -13.42 -0.53 11.28
CA ALA A 249 -12.63 0.52 10.68
C ALA A 249 -11.13 0.20 10.76
N LEU A 250 -10.62 -0.27 11.89
CA LEU A 250 -9.21 -0.66 12.03
C LEU A 250 -8.87 -1.87 11.13
N SER A 251 -9.74 -2.87 11.05
CA SER A 251 -9.59 -4.03 10.17
C SER A 251 -9.53 -3.63 8.70
N ALA A 252 -10.48 -2.82 8.23
CA ALA A 252 -10.52 -2.31 6.86
C ALA A 252 -9.34 -1.37 6.55
N GLY A 253 -8.89 -0.59 7.54
CA GLY A 253 -7.80 0.37 7.41
C GLY A 253 -6.47 -0.26 6.99
N VAL A 254 -6.24 -1.54 7.26
CA VAL A 254 -5.05 -2.27 6.77
C VAL A 254 -4.99 -2.27 5.24
N ALA A 255 -6.13 -2.51 4.60
CA ALA A 255 -6.23 -2.52 3.14
C ALA A 255 -6.03 -1.11 2.57
N VAL A 256 -6.70 -0.09 3.15
CA VAL A 256 -6.61 1.29 2.70
C VAL A 256 -5.18 1.83 2.84
N VAL A 257 -4.52 1.61 3.97
CA VAL A 257 -3.11 2.01 4.17
C VAL A 257 -2.21 1.33 3.15
N ARG A 258 -2.39 0.03 2.90
CA ARG A 258 -1.58 -0.69 1.91
C ARG A 258 -1.79 -0.16 0.49
N MET A 259 -3.02 0.18 0.14
CA MET A 259 -3.38 0.77 -1.15
C MET A 259 -2.77 2.17 -1.28
N ARG A 260 -2.99 3.07 -0.32
CA ARG A 260 -2.42 4.43 -0.33
C ARG A 260 -0.91 4.43 -0.29
N ASN A 261 -0.29 3.41 0.27
CA ASN A 261 1.15 3.24 0.23
C ASN A 261 1.69 2.95 -1.20
N GLN A 262 0.86 2.43 -2.11
CA GLN A 262 1.16 2.29 -3.54
C GLN A 262 0.66 3.50 -4.34
N ILE A 263 -0.46 4.08 -3.91
CA ILE A 263 -1.16 5.19 -4.57
C ILE A 263 -1.23 6.36 -3.57
N PRO A 264 -0.11 7.08 -3.36
CA PRO A 264 0.03 8.08 -2.30
C PRO A 264 -0.89 9.29 -2.41
N GLY A 265 -1.53 9.49 -3.56
CA GLY A 265 -2.10 10.76 -3.95
C GLY A 265 -1.03 11.79 -4.28
N GLU A 266 -1.46 12.98 -4.68
CA GLU A 266 -0.58 14.11 -4.99
C GLU A 266 0.33 14.43 -3.80
N GLY A 267 1.65 14.41 -4.02
CA GLY A 267 2.66 14.69 -2.98
C GLY A 267 2.66 13.76 -1.76
N GLY A 268 1.87 12.68 -1.74
CA GLY A 268 1.69 11.87 -0.53
C GLY A 268 0.58 12.30 0.41
N ALA A 269 -0.22 13.30 0.02
CA ALA A 269 -1.25 13.87 0.89
C ALA A 269 -2.32 12.84 1.30
N ALA A 270 -2.76 11.98 0.37
CA ALA A 270 -3.80 11.01 0.67
C ALA A 270 -3.29 9.88 1.60
N LEU A 271 -2.05 9.44 1.43
CA LEU A 271 -1.42 8.51 2.37
C LEU A 271 -1.24 9.13 3.76
N ALA A 272 -0.82 10.39 3.84
CA ALA A 272 -0.72 11.10 5.10
C ALA A 272 -2.09 11.23 5.81
N SER A 273 -3.15 11.58 5.07
CA SER A 273 -4.54 11.63 5.55
C SER A 273 -4.98 10.30 6.17
N VAL A 274 -4.76 9.20 5.44
CA VAL A 274 -5.15 7.85 5.87
C VAL A 274 -4.38 7.41 7.12
N LEU A 275 -3.08 7.68 7.20
CA LEU A 275 -2.29 7.39 8.41
C LEU A 275 -2.78 8.19 9.62
N ALA A 276 -3.06 9.48 9.44
CA ALA A 276 -3.60 10.32 10.50
C ALA A 276 -4.99 9.85 10.96
N HIS A 277 -5.85 9.40 10.04
CA HIS A 277 -7.15 8.83 10.41
C HIS A 277 -7.01 7.54 11.21
N ARG A 278 -6.12 6.63 10.79
CA ARG A 278 -5.83 5.40 11.53
C ARG A 278 -5.31 5.69 12.93
N GLU A 279 -4.43 6.68 13.09
CA GLU A 279 -3.94 7.07 14.40
C GLU A 279 -5.07 7.60 15.30
N ARG A 280 -6.00 8.38 14.76
CA ARG A 280 -7.20 8.81 15.51
C ARG A 280 -8.02 7.61 15.99
N LEU A 281 -8.27 6.63 15.12
CA LEU A 281 -8.99 5.40 15.48
C LEU A 281 -8.28 4.60 16.59
N LEU A 282 -6.95 4.49 16.53
CA LEU A 282 -6.17 3.79 17.56
C LEU A 282 -6.16 4.50 18.93
N ARG A 283 -6.40 5.82 18.95
CA ARG A 283 -6.51 6.60 20.18
C ARG A 283 -7.92 6.60 20.76
N THR A 284 -8.93 6.20 19.98
CA THR A 284 -10.28 6.05 20.49
C THR A 284 -10.28 4.85 21.44
N PRO A 285 -10.52 5.04 22.75
CA PRO A 285 -10.69 3.90 23.63
C PRO A 285 -11.87 3.11 23.09
N VAL A 286 -11.65 1.83 22.79
CA VAL A 286 -12.75 0.88 22.65
C VAL A 286 -13.47 0.99 23.99
N ALA A 287 -14.73 1.43 23.98
CA ALA A 287 -15.54 1.32 25.16
C ALA A 287 -15.61 -0.17 25.47
N GLU A 288 -14.72 -0.65 26.34
CA GLU A 288 -14.88 -1.93 27.00
C GLU A 288 -16.29 -1.89 27.54
N ALA A 289 -17.13 -2.79 27.03
CA ALA A 289 -18.36 -3.13 27.69
C ALA A 289 -17.97 -3.43 29.14
N ALA A 290 -18.28 -2.49 30.03
CA ALA A 290 -18.18 -2.68 31.46
C ALA A 290 -18.83 -4.04 31.74
N PRO A 291 -18.21 -4.92 32.56
CA PRO A 291 -18.81 -6.20 32.86
C PRO A 291 -20.22 -5.92 33.39
N GLU A 292 -21.22 -6.37 32.63
CA GLU A 292 -22.62 -6.32 33.04
C GLU A 292 -22.66 -6.88 34.46
N ALA A 293 -23.08 -6.02 35.39
CA ALA A 293 -23.34 -6.44 36.75
C ALA A 293 -24.33 -7.60 36.67
N THR A 294 -23.84 -8.79 37.01
CA THR A 294 -24.62 -10.01 37.17
C THR A 294 -25.92 -9.65 37.90
N PRO A 295 -27.11 -9.85 37.31
CA PRO A 295 -28.33 -9.73 38.07
C PRO A 295 -28.33 -10.89 39.08
N ALA A 296 -28.22 -10.53 40.36
CA ALA A 296 -28.35 -11.47 41.46
C ALA A 296 -29.70 -12.19 41.35
N THR A 297 -29.58 -13.52 41.37
CA THR A 297 -30.62 -14.54 41.40
C THR A 297 -31.87 -14.14 42.17
N ALA A 298 -33.02 -14.25 41.49
CA ALA A 298 -34.33 -14.33 42.09
C ALA A 298 -34.51 -15.67 42.81
N ALA A 299 -34.94 -15.62 44.09
CA ALA A 299 -36.03 -16.40 44.70
C ALA A 299 -35.86 -16.47 46.24
N PRO A 300 -36.91 -16.76 47.05
CA PRO A 300 -38.34 -16.80 46.73
C PRO A 300 -39.20 -15.94 47.68
N VAL A 301 -40.47 -15.84 47.28
CA VAL A 301 -41.60 -15.30 48.03
C VAL A 301 -41.87 -16.18 49.26
N ALA A 302 -41.91 -15.58 50.45
CA ALA A 302 -42.55 -16.14 51.63
C ALA A 302 -43.26 -15.02 52.38
N ASP A 303 -44.51 -15.31 52.70
CA ASP A 303 -45.52 -14.47 53.31
C ASP A 303 -45.34 -14.34 54.84
N ALA A 304 -46.07 -13.38 55.40
CA ALA A 304 -46.44 -13.17 56.81
C ALA A 304 -45.54 -12.32 57.72
N GLY A 305 -46.14 -11.24 58.24
CA GLY A 305 -46.04 -10.93 59.68
C GLY A 305 -45.64 -9.51 60.05
N THR A 306 -46.64 -8.63 60.16
CA THR A 306 -46.89 -7.69 61.27
C THR A 306 -45.72 -7.36 62.23
N ALA A 307 -45.32 -6.09 62.32
CA ALA A 307 -45.46 -5.24 63.52
C ALA A 307 -44.50 -4.03 63.55
N LYS A 308 -45.09 -2.87 63.91
CA LYS A 308 -44.58 -1.79 64.77
C LYS A 308 -43.13 -1.28 64.58
N GLY A 309 -43.05 -0.01 64.19
CA GLY A 309 -42.94 1.08 65.16
C GLY A 309 -41.55 1.54 65.59
N THR A 310 -41.48 2.86 65.82
CA THR A 310 -40.43 3.67 66.46
C THR A 310 -39.23 4.02 65.56
N GLU A 311 -39.14 5.26 65.09
CA GLU A 311 -38.69 6.48 65.78
C GLU A 311 -37.16 6.61 65.89
N ALA A 312 -36.74 7.83 65.52
CA ALA A 312 -35.73 8.63 66.19
C ALA A 312 -34.24 8.49 65.79
N VAL A 313 -33.79 9.62 65.23
CA VAL A 313 -32.70 10.47 65.75
C VAL A 313 -31.27 10.17 65.30
N ALA A 314 -30.82 11.10 64.45
CA ALA A 314 -29.62 11.93 64.55
C ALA A 314 -28.32 11.33 65.09
N GLY A 315 -27.24 11.56 64.34
CA GLY A 315 -25.89 11.52 64.88
C GLY A 315 -24.86 11.98 63.86
N ARG A 316 -24.58 13.28 63.83
CA ARG A 316 -23.33 13.82 63.27
C ARG A 316 -22.15 13.22 64.05
N GLY A 317 -21.08 12.89 63.34
CA GLY A 317 -19.79 12.57 63.96
C GLY A 317 -18.68 12.72 62.93
N ALA A 318 -17.86 13.73 63.12
CA ALA A 318 -16.77 14.12 62.25
C ALA A 318 -15.44 13.45 62.63
N ALA A 319 -14.55 13.43 61.64
CA ALA A 319 -13.10 13.63 61.75
C ALA A 319 -12.17 12.48 62.20
N ALA A 320 -10.91 12.69 61.77
CA ALA A 320 -9.67 11.95 61.99
C ALA A 320 -9.51 10.69 61.09
N GLY A 321 -8.48 10.57 60.25
CA GLY A 321 -7.13 11.12 60.34
C GLY A 321 -6.18 9.96 60.60
N ALA A 322 -5.56 9.43 59.55
CA ALA A 322 -4.43 8.49 59.54
C ALA A 322 -4.15 8.16 58.07
N GLU A 323 -2.95 7.97 57.55
CA GLU A 323 -1.58 8.18 57.99
C GLU A 323 -0.79 7.86 56.72
N VAL A 324 0.16 8.72 56.35
CA VAL A 324 1.02 8.53 55.17
C VAL A 324 2.26 7.74 55.61
N PRO A 325 2.63 6.62 54.96
CA PRO A 325 3.98 6.10 55.08
C PRO A 325 4.87 6.54 53.90
N GLU A 326 6.05 7.07 54.26
CA GLU A 326 7.18 7.42 53.40
C GLU A 326 7.64 6.26 52.48
N PRO A 327 8.17 6.55 51.29
CA PRO A 327 8.89 5.59 50.46
C PRO A 327 10.39 5.53 50.81
N PRO A 328 11.03 4.34 50.85
CA PRO A 328 12.48 4.27 51.03
C PRO A 328 13.26 4.52 49.73
N ALA A 329 14.20 5.45 49.85
CA ALA A 329 15.55 5.50 49.29
C ALA A 329 15.80 5.03 47.83
N ALA A 330 16.13 6.04 47.01
CA ALA A 330 16.74 5.89 45.70
C ALA A 330 18.12 5.19 45.78
N VAL A 331 18.30 4.14 44.98
CA VAL A 331 19.62 3.60 44.66
C VAL A 331 19.92 3.93 43.20
N SER A 332 20.82 4.90 43.05
CA SER A 332 21.36 5.37 41.78
C SER A 332 22.11 4.24 41.07
N SER A 333 21.65 3.83 39.90
CA SER A 333 22.40 3.00 38.96
C SER A 333 22.42 3.70 37.60
N ALA A 334 23.43 4.52 37.39
CA ALA A 334 23.75 5.09 36.09
C ALA A 334 24.17 3.96 35.12
N PRO A 335 23.53 3.81 33.94
CA PRO A 335 24.03 2.89 32.93
C PRO A 335 25.28 3.48 32.27
N ARG A 336 26.35 2.68 32.27
CA ARG A 336 27.61 2.95 31.56
C ARG A 336 27.34 3.32 30.11
N SER A 337 27.86 4.48 29.67
CA SER A 337 27.80 4.92 28.28
C SER A 337 28.45 3.86 27.37
N SER A 338 27.62 3.14 26.63
CA SER A 338 28.05 2.25 25.57
C SER A 338 28.43 3.13 24.38
N ARG A 339 29.72 3.40 24.18
CA ARG A 339 30.19 4.00 22.92
C ARG A 339 29.76 3.07 21.77
N PRO A 340 29.02 3.56 20.76
CA PRO A 340 28.70 2.74 19.60
C PRO A 340 30.00 2.40 18.86
N ARG A 341 30.13 1.12 18.47
CA ARG A 341 31.21 0.65 17.61
C ARG A 341 31.16 1.38 16.26
N PRO A 342 32.29 1.63 15.58
CA PRO A 342 32.28 2.23 14.26
C PRO A 342 31.49 1.34 13.29
N ARG A 343 30.37 1.87 12.78
CA ARG A 343 29.53 1.23 11.77
C ARG A 343 30.29 1.20 10.44
N THR A 344 30.31 0.05 9.78
CA THR A 344 30.78 -0.06 8.40
C THR A 344 29.71 0.57 7.51
N ALA A 345 29.98 1.78 6.99
CA ALA A 345 29.06 2.47 6.09
C ALA A 345 28.76 1.56 4.88
N PRO A 346 27.48 1.44 4.45
CA PRO A 346 27.11 0.69 3.26
C PRO A 346 27.86 1.24 2.03
N SER A 347 28.03 0.41 1.00
CA SER A 347 28.94 0.71 -0.11
C SER A 347 28.56 1.98 -0.86
N TRP A 348 27.26 2.30 -0.91
CA TRP A 348 26.74 3.53 -1.49
C TRP A 348 27.02 4.81 -0.67
N GLU A 349 27.43 4.71 0.60
CA GLU A 349 27.86 5.86 1.41
C GLU A 349 29.37 6.13 1.29
N ARG A 350 30.13 5.23 0.66
CA ARG A 350 31.57 5.40 0.47
C ARG A 350 31.80 6.31 -0.75
N PRO A 351 32.66 7.33 -0.65
CA PRO A 351 33.01 8.14 -1.82
C PRO A 351 33.59 7.24 -2.91
N ALA A 352 33.13 7.42 -4.15
CA ALA A 352 33.69 6.72 -5.29
C ALA A 352 35.19 7.05 -5.37
N VAL A 353 36.03 6.07 -5.02
CA VAL A 353 37.48 6.18 -5.22
C VAL A 353 37.70 6.24 -6.73
N ASN A 354 37.84 7.46 -7.25
CA ASN A 354 38.36 7.69 -8.58
C ASN A 354 39.81 7.20 -8.58
N ALA A 355 40.03 5.95 -8.97
CA ALA A 355 41.33 5.42 -9.33
C ALA A 355 41.78 6.08 -10.65
N ARG A 356 42.06 7.38 -10.61
CA ARG A 356 42.93 8.01 -11.59
C ARG A 356 44.36 7.63 -11.22
N LYS A 357 44.88 6.64 -11.94
CA LYS A 357 46.31 6.46 -12.14
C LYS A 357 46.94 7.82 -12.47
N ALA A 358 47.83 8.27 -11.60
CA ALA A 358 49.06 8.97 -11.96
C ALA A 358 50.16 8.11 -11.31
N GLY A 359 51.07 7.50 -12.06
CA GLY A 359 51.95 8.16 -13.00
C GLY A 359 53.30 8.16 -12.31
#